data_AF-A0A838JSS1-F1
#
_entry.id   AF-A0A838JSS1-F1
#
_cell.length_a   1.000
_cell.length_b   1.000
_cell.length_c   1.000
_cell.angle_alpha   90.00
_cell.angle_beta   90.00
_cell.angle_gamma   90.00
#
_symmetry.space_group_name_H-M   'P 1'
#
loop_
_entity.id
_entity.type
_entity.pdbx_description
1 polymer ?
#
loop_
_entity_poly.entity_id
_entity_poly.type
_entity_poly.pdbx_seq_one_letter_code
_entity_poly.pdbx_strand_id
1 'polypeptide(L)'
;MIDLLQRWASIGEKPDYAGLLTFAGSPYTQDAANLEGVDVAIVGAPMDDLVSDRPGTRFAPRAIRAASSPPGPQLETGIDALDELRVVDFGDAPV
;
A
#
# COMPACT_ATOMS: atom_id res chain seq x y z
N MET A 1 13.31 3.65 4.39
CA MET A 1 12.23 3.10 3.55
C MET A 1 12.67 1.74 2.99
N ILE A 2 11.76 0.76 2.91
CA ILE A 2 12.03 -0.57 2.34
C ILE A 2 11.43 -0.63 0.94
N ASP A 3 12.27 -0.83 -0.07
CA ASP A 3 11.86 -1.14 -1.44
C ASP A 3 11.59 -2.65 -1.58
N LEU A 4 10.37 -3.01 -1.95
CA LEU A 4 9.91 -4.39 -2.05
C LEU A 4 10.36 -5.09 -3.34
N LEU A 5 10.73 -4.33 -4.37
CA LEU A 5 11.16 -4.84 -5.67
C LEU A 5 12.67 -5.09 -5.71
N GLN A 6 13.44 -4.52 -4.78
CA GLN A 6 14.91 -4.61 -4.73
C GLN A 6 15.44 -6.05 -4.87
N ARG A 7 14.80 -7.03 -4.21
CA ARG A 7 15.19 -8.45 -4.29
C ARG A 7 15.00 -9.03 -5.69
N TRP A 8 13.98 -8.58 -6.40
CA TRP A 8 13.54 -9.17 -7.67
C TRP A 8 14.32 -8.61 -8.86
N ALA A 9 14.93 -7.43 -8.71
CA ALA A 9 15.69 -6.74 -9.75
C ALA A 9 16.74 -7.59 -10.49
N SER A 10 17.33 -8.61 -9.84
CA SER A 10 18.34 -9.49 -10.45
C SER A 10 17.79 -10.78 -11.09
N ILE A 11 16.53 -11.12 -10.82
CA ILE A 11 15.90 -12.40 -11.16
C ILE A 11 14.69 -12.25 -12.08
N GLY A 12 14.23 -11.01 -12.32
CA GLY A 12 13.18 -10.69 -13.26
C GLY A 12 11.97 -10.04 -12.58
N GLU A 13 10.83 -10.11 -13.25
CA GLU A 13 9.60 -9.52 -12.76
C GLU A 13 9.07 -10.27 -11.53
N LYS A 14 8.65 -9.51 -10.51
CA LYS A 14 8.04 -10.07 -9.31
C LYS A 14 6.62 -10.57 -9.65
N PRO A 15 6.27 -11.84 -9.40
CA PRO A 15 4.89 -12.28 -9.51
C PRO A 15 3.96 -11.51 -8.55
N ASP A 16 2.75 -11.17 -8.99
CA ASP A 16 1.82 -10.34 -8.22
C ASP A 16 1.39 -10.98 -6.89
N TYR A 17 1.26 -12.30 -6.88
CA TYR A 17 0.88 -13.07 -5.70
C TYR A 17 2.02 -13.26 -4.68
N ALA A 18 3.20 -12.70 -4.92
CA ALA A 18 4.38 -12.83 -4.06
C ALA A 18 4.86 -11.48 -3.50
N GLY A 19 5.50 -11.53 -2.33
CA GLY A 19 6.09 -10.37 -1.65
C GLY A 19 5.35 -9.95 -0.38
N LEU A 20 5.77 -8.83 0.19
CA LEU A 20 5.07 -8.21 1.33
C LEU A 20 3.80 -7.51 0.84
N LEU A 21 2.73 -7.60 1.63
CA LEU A 21 1.44 -7.00 1.32
C LEU A 21 1.38 -5.53 1.78
N THR A 22 1.97 -4.64 0.99
CA THR A 22 1.71 -3.20 1.05
C THR A 22 0.67 -2.80 0.01
N PHE A 23 0.12 -1.60 0.15
CA PHE A 23 -0.82 -1.04 -0.82
C PHE A 23 -0.17 -0.97 -2.21
N ALA A 24 -0.72 -1.71 -3.16
CA ALA A 24 -0.27 -1.80 -4.55
C ALA A 24 1.23 -2.15 -4.74
N GLY A 25 1.84 -2.82 -3.75
CA GLY A 25 3.27 -3.12 -3.76
C GLY A 25 4.18 -1.92 -3.54
N SER A 26 3.64 -0.79 -3.07
CA SER A 26 4.39 0.44 -2.77
C SER A 26 5.49 0.19 -1.73
N PRO A 27 6.58 0.99 -1.72
CA PRO A 27 7.57 0.96 -0.66
C PRO A 27 6.95 1.12 0.74
N TYR A 28 7.59 0.55 1.75
CA TYR A 28 7.10 0.56 3.13
C TYR A 28 7.99 1.38 4.06
N THR A 29 7.40 2.14 4.97
CA THR A 29 8.10 2.73 6.12
C THR A 29 7.12 3.01 7.25
N GLN A 30 7.58 3.02 8.49
CA GLN A 30 6.79 3.52 9.64
C GLN A 30 7.44 4.73 10.31
N ASP A 31 8.59 5.16 9.78
CA ASP A 31 9.34 6.28 10.32
C ASP A 31 9.05 7.52 9.47
N ALA A 32 8.44 8.52 10.11
CA ALA A 32 8.03 9.79 9.51
C ALA A 32 9.20 10.58 8.92
N ALA A 33 10.44 10.35 9.37
CA ALA A 33 11.62 10.96 8.78
C ALA A 33 11.85 10.53 7.31
N ASN A 34 11.26 9.41 6.88
CA ASN A 34 11.32 8.94 5.49
C ASN A 34 10.22 9.54 4.59
N LEU A 35 9.39 10.46 5.10
CA LEU A 35 8.31 11.08 4.33
C LEU A 35 8.75 12.36 3.60
N GLU A 36 9.98 12.82 3.81
CA GLU A 36 10.49 13.96 3.06
C GLU A 36 10.51 13.64 1.56
N GLY A 37 9.80 14.46 0.76
CA GLY A 37 9.65 14.21 -0.67
C GLY A 37 8.76 13.00 -1.00
N VAL A 38 7.89 12.56 -0.10
CA VAL A 38 6.77 11.67 -0.47
C VAL A 38 5.57 12.54 -0.85
N ASP A 39 4.90 12.22 -1.95
CA ASP A 39 3.72 12.97 -2.40
C ASP A 39 2.44 12.41 -1.75
N VAL A 40 2.38 11.08 -1.53
CA VAL A 40 1.25 10.39 -0.90
C VAL A 40 1.72 9.33 0.09
N ALA A 41 1.19 9.36 1.30
CA ALA A 41 1.35 8.31 2.30
C ALA A 41 0.01 7.60 2.53
N ILE A 42 -0.02 6.28 2.30
CA ILE A 42 -1.18 5.43 2.58
C ILE A 42 -1.14 5.02 4.05
N VAL A 43 -2.21 5.31 4.79
CA VAL A 43 -2.34 4.96 6.21
C VAL A 43 -3.65 4.22 6.42
N GLY A 44 -3.59 3.03 7.01
CA GLY A 44 -4.77 2.30 7.45
C GLY A 44 -5.27 2.77 8.82
N ALA A 45 -6.59 2.80 9.02
CA ALA A 45 -7.22 3.03 10.32
C ALA A 45 -8.03 1.78 10.72
N PRO A 46 -7.41 0.77 11.37
CA PRO A 46 -8.03 -0.54 11.59
C PRO A 46 -8.95 -0.56 12.83
N MET A 47 -10.01 0.25 12.84
CA MET A 47 -10.98 0.34 13.94
C MET A 47 -12.42 0.05 13.48
N ASP A 48 -13.23 -0.50 14.37
CA ASP A 48 -14.69 -0.61 14.16
C ASP A 48 -15.51 -0.65 15.47
N ASP A 49 -14.96 -0.11 16.57
CA ASP A 49 -15.53 -0.25 17.92
C ASP A 49 -16.91 0.39 18.12
N LEU A 50 -17.34 1.27 17.20
CA LEU A 50 -18.66 1.94 17.25
C LEU A 50 -19.69 1.33 16.29
N VAL A 51 -19.41 0.17 15.69
CA VAL A 51 -20.36 -0.52 14.82
C VAL A 51 -21.52 -1.10 15.64
N SER A 52 -22.75 -0.85 15.18
CA SER A 52 -23.97 -1.23 15.90
C SER A 52 -24.51 -2.64 15.62
N ASP A 53 -24.06 -3.30 14.54
CA ASP A 53 -24.63 -4.58 14.08
C ASP A 53 -23.54 -5.58 13.64
N ARG A 54 -22.93 -5.37 12.47
CA ARG A 54 -21.97 -6.34 11.88
C ARG A 54 -20.53 -5.81 11.92
N PRO A 55 -19.72 -6.12 12.96
CA PRO A 55 -18.31 -5.73 13.02
C PRO A 55 -17.46 -6.51 12.00
N GLY A 56 -16.25 -6.01 11.74
CA GLY A 56 -15.27 -6.63 10.85
C GLY A 56 -14.46 -5.64 10.00
N THR A 57 -14.87 -4.38 9.92
CA THR A 57 -14.16 -3.36 9.12
C THR A 57 -12.79 -3.02 9.68
N ARG A 58 -12.49 -3.35 10.96
CA ARG A 58 -11.13 -3.28 11.50
C ARG A 58 -10.10 -4.09 10.69
N PHE A 59 -10.53 -5.12 9.98
CA PHE A 59 -9.66 -5.93 9.12
C PHE A 59 -9.49 -5.39 7.69
N ALA A 60 -10.22 -4.33 7.33
CA ALA A 60 -10.27 -3.80 5.97
C ALA A 60 -8.91 -3.30 5.45
N PRO A 61 -8.06 -2.58 6.23
CA PRO A 61 -6.76 -2.13 5.71
C PRO A 61 -5.90 -3.29 5.19
N ARG A 62 -5.84 -4.39 5.95
CA ARG A 62 -5.14 -5.61 5.52
C ARG A 62 -5.79 -6.25 4.28
N ALA A 63 -7.12 -6.32 4.25
CA ALA A 63 -7.85 -6.91 3.13
C ALA A 63 -7.66 -6.11 1.83
N ILE A 64 -7.66 -4.78 1.91
CA ILE A 64 -7.43 -3.87 0.77
C ILE A 64 -6.01 -4.04 0.23
N ARG A 65 -4.99 -4.08 1.09
CA ARG A 65 -3.60 -4.35 0.65
C ARG A 65 -3.45 -5.71 -0.04
N ALA A 66 -4.16 -6.73 0.45
CA ALA A 66 -4.16 -8.06 -0.19
C ALA A 66 -4.88 -8.09 -1.54
N ALA A 67 -5.88 -7.22 -1.73
CA ALA A 67 -6.68 -7.14 -2.95
C ALA A 67 -6.17 -6.10 -3.96
N SER A 68 -5.24 -5.22 -3.58
CA SER A 68 -4.73 -4.17 -4.45
C SER A 68 -3.92 -4.75 -5.61
N SER A 69 -4.09 -4.17 -6.79
CA SER A 69 -3.31 -4.49 -7.99
C SER A 69 -1.94 -3.80 -7.96
N PRO A 70 -0.93 -4.38 -8.63
CA PRO A 70 0.34 -3.70 -8.91
C PRO A 70 0.13 -2.46 -9.81
N PRO A 71 1.16 -1.62 -10.01
CA PRO A 71 1.10 -0.44 -10.88
C PRO A 71 0.53 -0.72 -12.28
N GLY A 72 -0.20 0.26 -12.79
CA GLY A 72 -0.80 0.22 -14.11
C GLY A 72 -1.73 1.41 -14.35
N PRO A 73 -1.91 1.81 -15.62
CA PRO A 73 -2.76 2.94 -15.96
C PRO A 73 -4.21 2.62 -15.63
N GLN A 74 -4.91 3.58 -15.03
CA GLN A 74 -6.34 3.42 -14.86
C GLN A 74 -7.05 3.43 -16.22
N LEU A 75 -8.03 2.53 -16.40
CA LEU A 75 -8.69 2.24 -17.67
C LEU A 75 -9.32 3.46 -18.34
N GLU A 76 -9.95 4.36 -17.57
CA GLU A 76 -10.63 5.52 -18.14
C GLU A 76 -9.70 6.71 -18.36
N THR A 77 -8.74 6.93 -17.46
CA THR A 77 -7.87 8.12 -17.53
C THR A 77 -6.57 7.84 -18.29
N GLY A 78 -6.16 6.59 -18.40
CA GLY A 78 -4.85 6.18 -18.93
C GLY A 78 -3.67 6.56 -18.04
N ILE A 79 -3.91 7.07 -16.83
CA ILE A 79 -2.87 7.57 -15.92
C ILE A 79 -2.53 6.49 -14.91
N ASP A 80 -1.23 6.20 -14.76
CA ASP A 80 -0.71 5.39 -13.66
C ASP A 80 -0.29 6.31 -12.51
N ALA A 81 -1.09 6.34 -11.44
CA ALA A 81 -0.80 7.20 -10.30
C ALA A 81 0.50 6.81 -9.57
N LEU A 82 0.93 5.55 -9.65
CA LEU A 82 2.15 5.07 -8.98
C LEU A 82 3.42 5.39 -9.79
N ASP A 83 3.28 5.74 -11.07
CA ASP A 83 4.36 6.29 -11.91
C ASP A 83 4.47 7.81 -11.76
N GLU A 84 3.34 8.50 -11.60
CA GLU A 84 3.28 9.97 -11.50
C GLU A 84 3.59 10.52 -10.09
N LEU A 85 3.36 9.73 -9.04
CA LEU A 85 3.49 10.17 -7.64
C LEU A 85 4.43 9.26 -6.84
N ARG A 86 5.21 9.86 -5.94
CA ARG A 86 6.00 9.10 -4.96
C ARG A 86 5.09 8.65 -3.82
N VAL A 87 4.58 7.43 -3.93
CA VAL A 87 3.66 6.81 -2.97
C VAL A 87 4.39 5.88 -2.01
N VAL A 88 4.02 5.91 -0.73
CA VAL A 88 4.52 4.99 0.30
C VAL A 88 3.36 4.39 1.09
N ASP A 89 3.46 3.13 1.48
CA ASP A 89 2.61 2.56 2.53
C ASP A 89 3.24 2.85 3.90
N PHE A 90 2.54 3.64 4.72
CA PHE A 90 2.99 4.07 6.03
C PHE A 90 2.48 3.17 7.17
N GLY A 91 1.87 2.03 6.83
CA GLY A 91 1.29 1.12 7.78
C GLY A 91 -0.05 1.61 8.33
N ASP A 92 -0.30 1.34 9.60
CA ASP A 92 -1.58 1.61 10.24
C ASP A 92 -1.41 2.62 11.38
N ALA A 93 -2.42 3.46 11.57
CA ALA A 93 -2.51 4.36 12.70
C ALA A 93 -2.65 3.57 14.02
N PRO A 94 -2.10 4.07 15.14
CA PRO A 94 -2.37 3.51 16.45
C PRO A 94 -3.84 3.78 16.81
N VAL A 95 -4.62 2.72 16.98
CA VAL A 95 -6.05 2.74 17.33
C VAL A 95 -6.32 1.96 18.61
#